data_AF-A0A519C6X7-F1
#
_entry.id   AF-A0A519C6X7-F1
#
_cell.length_a   1.000
_cell.length_b   1.000
_cell.length_c   1.000
_cell.angle_alpha   90.00
_cell.angle_beta   90.00
_cell.angle_gamma   90.00
#
_symmetry.space_group_name_H-M   'P 1'
#
loop_
_entity.id
_entity.type
_entity.pdbx_description
1 polymer ?
#
loop_
_entity_poly.entity_id
_entity_poly.type
_entity_poly.pdbx_seq_one_letter_code
_entity_poly.pdbx_strand_id
1 'polypeptide(L)'
;MLTLHSKGWCIRRLDKDELKLLRSTLDQMLAGMEADTMFFITKEGPVTGGWDLQLGSKAMARMWGRILVKQFGGTIKETNTTVGMKDGIEITRLTVSYRKPAYDIGDVMKLKNHYWMIDSWQKDGPILRRMKFFERTGASWRDMEKARIICPVAEQHTVDILNRDSSAAEVMDPIDYRMVTVGLPYDDDGKTTKMRIALIEDNWVAMPGISVEDSK
;
A
#
# COMPACT_ATOMS: atom_id res chain seq x y z
N MET A 1 5.48 19.39 -12.39
CA MET A 1 6.50 18.32 -12.30
C MET A 1 6.16 17.49 -11.09
N LEU A 2 5.81 16.24 -11.28
CA LEU A 2 5.62 15.29 -10.19
C LEU A 2 6.90 14.44 -10.11
N THR A 3 7.51 14.43 -8.95
CA THR A 3 8.83 13.82 -8.71
C THR A 3 8.60 12.72 -7.69
N LEU A 4 8.47 11.47 -8.14
CA LEU A 4 8.31 10.32 -7.24
C LEU A 4 9.66 10.04 -6.60
N HIS A 5 9.78 10.28 -5.30
CA HIS A 5 11.01 10.05 -4.57
C HIS A 5 10.86 8.87 -3.63
N SER A 6 11.93 8.08 -3.50
CA SER A 6 12.19 7.32 -2.30
C SER A 6 13.10 8.14 -1.37
N LYS A 7 12.61 8.65 -0.23
CA LYS A 7 13.50 9.09 0.88
C LYS A 7 12.76 9.28 2.22
N GLY A 8 13.25 8.60 3.26
CA GLY A 8 12.96 8.76 4.70
C GLY A 8 11.56 8.31 5.14
N TRP A 9 11.34 7.16 5.78
CA TRP A 9 12.17 6.57 6.85
C TRP A 9 12.87 5.23 6.56
N CYS A 10 12.73 4.70 5.34
CA CYS A 10 13.61 3.69 4.78
C CYS A 10 13.95 4.16 3.37
N ILE A 11 15.23 4.41 3.06
CA ILE A 11 15.67 4.86 1.72
C ILE A 11 15.70 3.61 0.83
N ARG A 12 14.53 3.13 0.40
CA ARG A 12 14.42 2.03 -0.57
C ARG A 12 14.03 2.58 -1.92
N ARG A 13 14.88 2.37 -2.93
CA ARG A 13 14.54 2.65 -4.32
C ARG A 13 13.33 1.80 -4.70
N LEU A 14 12.32 2.43 -5.33
CA LEU A 14 11.21 1.68 -5.93
C LEU A 14 11.79 0.67 -6.93
N ASP A 15 11.37 -0.58 -6.83
CA ASP A 15 11.73 -1.56 -7.84
C ASP A 15 10.91 -1.34 -9.13
N LYS A 16 11.23 -2.11 -10.17
CA LYS A 16 10.61 -1.95 -11.49
C LYS A 16 9.12 -2.28 -11.45
N ASP A 17 8.72 -3.24 -10.64
CA ASP A 17 7.34 -3.73 -10.59
C ASP A 17 6.46 -2.77 -9.79
N GLU A 18 6.95 -2.24 -8.67
CA GLU A 18 6.31 -1.14 -7.96
C GLU A 18 6.12 0.08 -8.85
N LEU A 19 7.16 0.47 -9.60
CA LEU A 19 7.07 1.63 -10.49
C LEU A 19 6.05 1.40 -11.60
N LYS A 20 6.02 0.20 -12.19
CA LYS A 20 5.03 -0.19 -13.19
C LYS A 20 3.61 -0.17 -12.59
N LEU A 21 3.45 -0.64 -11.36
CA LEU A 21 2.18 -0.61 -10.64
C LEU A 21 1.70 0.83 -10.42
N LEU A 22 2.56 1.71 -9.86
CA LEU A 22 2.23 3.12 -9.68
C LEU A 22 1.87 3.77 -11.01
N ARG A 23 2.65 3.53 -12.07
CA ARG A 23 2.41 4.10 -13.41
C ARG A 23 1.08 3.63 -14.01
N SER A 24 0.69 2.38 -13.77
CA SER A 24 -0.58 1.84 -14.26
C SER A 24 -1.79 2.59 -13.70
N THR A 25 -1.70 3.13 -12.48
CA THR A 25 -2.79 3.95 -11.90
C THR A 25 -2.94 5.30 -12.60
N LEU A 26 -1.85 5.83 -13.17
CA LEU A 26 -1.92 7.00 -14.03
C LEU A 26 -2.60 6.65 -15.36
N ASP A 27 -2.27 5.51 -15.96
CA ASP A 27 -2.92 5.06 -17.20
C ASP A 27 -4.42 4.84 -17.02
N GLN A 28 -4.82 4.19 -15.91
CA GLN A 28 -6.23 4.01 -15.55
C GLN A 28 -6.94 5.35 -15.35
N MET A 29 -6.29 6.28 -14.65
CA MET A 29 -6.81 7.63 -14.43
C MET A 29 -6.99 8.38 -15.76
N LEU A 30 -6.04 8.28 -16.69
CA LEU A 30 -6.13 8.91 -18.01
C LEU A 30 -7.22 8.27 -18.89
N ALA A 31 -7.35 6.94 -18.85
CA ALA A 31 -8.36 6.21 -19.61
C ALA A 31 -9.81 6.52 -19.16
N GLY A 32 -10.00 6.88 -17.89
CA GLY A 32 -11.30 7.26 -17.34
C GLY A 32 -11.69 8.73 -17.52
N MET A 33 -10.84 9.54 -18.15
CA MET A 33 -11.09 10.97 -18.36
C MET A 33 -11.54 11.25 -19.80
N GLU A 34 -12.42 12.25 -19.96
CA GLU A 34 -12.65 12.83 -21.28
C GLU A 34 -11.34 13.42 -21.83
N ALA A 35 -11.16 13.33 -23.14
CA ALA A 35 -9.95 13.78 -23.80
C ALA A 35 -9.79 15.31 -23.69
N ASP A 36 -9.07 15.78 -22.67
CA ASP A 36 -8.64 17.16 -22.53
C ASP A 36 -7.23 17.32 -23.14
N THR A 37 -7.11 18.24 -24.10
CA THR A 37 -5.84 18.66 -24.71
C THR A 37 -4.74 19.04 -23.72
N MET A 38 -5.07 19.39 -22.47
CA MET A 38 -4.13 19.76 -21.41
C MET A 38 -3.60 18.56 -20.60
N PHE A 39 -4.13 17.36 -20.81
CA PHE A 39 -3.74 16.14 -20.09
C PHE A 39 -2.74 15.31 -20.88
N PHE A 40 -1.50 15.81 -20.93
CA PHE A 40 -0.39 15.11 -21.57
C PHE A 40 0.82 14.97 -20.64
N ILE A 41 1.59 13.93 -20.91
CA ILE A 41 2.90 13.68 -20.31
C ILE A 41 3.96 14.32 -21.22
N THR A 42 4.72 15.26 -20.69
CA THR A 42 5.79 15.92 -21.46
C THR A 42 7.09 15.12 -21.43
N LYS A 43 7.40 14.54 -20.27
CA LYS A 43 8.64 13.79 -20.03
C LYS A 43 8.45 12.85 -18.86
N GLU A 44 9.00 11.65 -18.96
CA GLU A 44 9.07 10.72 -17.84
C GLU A 44 10.43 10.01 -17.83
N GLY A 45 10.92 9.60 -16.66
CA GLY A 45 12.17 8.85 -16.59
C GLY A 45 12.81 8.74 -15.20
N PRO A 46 13.80 7.86 -15.05
CA PRO A 46 14.50 7.67 -13.79
C PRO A 46 15.33 8.91 -13.42
N VAL A 47 15.40 9.20 -12.12
CA VAL A 47 16.26 10.24 -11.54
C VAL A 47 17.01 9.68 -10.34
N THR A 48 17.98 10.43 -9.82
CA THR A 48 18.73 10.03 -8.62
C THR A 48 17.79 9.86 -7.43
N GLY A 49 17.58 8.61 -7.00
CA GLY A 49 16.73 8.28 -5.86
C GLY A 49 15.22 8.24 -6.16
N GLY A 50 14.82 8.12 -7.43
CA GLY A 50 13.40 8.06 -7.77
C GLY A 50 13.09 8.02 -9.26
N TRP A 51 11.90 8.47 -9.60
CA TRP A 51 11.39 8.56 -10.97
C TRP A 51 10.52 9.82 -11.13
N ASP A 52 10.74 10.53 -12.22
CA ASP A 52 10.11 11.83 -12.45
C ASP A 52 9.15 11.80 -13.62
N LEU A 53 8.09 12.58 -13.46
CA LEU A 53 7.05 12.79 -14.45
C LEU A 53 6.74 14.28 -14.61
N GLN A 54 6.78 14.77 -15.83
CA GLN A 54 6.33 16.10 -16.20
C GLN A 54 4.96 16.00 -16.85
N LEU A 55 4.03 16.76 -16.28
CA LEU A 55 2.62 16.79 -16.66
C LEU A 55 2.25 18.20 -17.12
N GLY A 56 1.45 18.30 -18.18
CA GLY A 56 0.92 19.57 -18.69
C GLY A 56 -0.07 20.26 -17.74
N SER A 57 -0.68 19.52 -16.82
CA SER A 57 -1.71 20.02 -15.89
C SER A 57 -1.35 19.84 -14.42
N LYS A 58 -1.53 20.91 -13.63
CA LYS A 58 -1.38 20.89 -12.16
C LYS A 58 -2.48 20.07 -11.48
N ALA A 59 -3.71 20.14 -12.00
CA ALA A 59 -4.84 19.42 -11.44
C ALA A 59 -4.61 17.90 -11.55
N MET A 60 -4.10 17.45 -12.70
CA MET A 60 -3.73 16.06 -12.94
C MET A 60 -2.67 15.56 -11.95
N ALA A 61 -1.61 16.35 -11.72
CA ALA A 61 -0.57 16.01 -10.75
C ALA A 61 -1.13 15.83 -9.32
N ARG A 62 -2.04 16.72 -8.88
CA ARG A 62 -2.68 16.62 -7.56
C ARG A 62 -3.62 15.43 -7.45
N MET A 63 -4.36 15.15 -8.51
CA MET A 63 -5.32 14.05 -8.53
C MET A 63 -4.59 12.70 -8.51
N TRP A 64 -3.57 12.53 -9.36
CA TRP A 64 -2.78 11.31 -9.35
C TRP A 64 -2.08 11.12 -8.00
N GLY A 65 -1.47 12.17 -7.43
CA GLY A 65 -0.91 12.10 -6.08
C GLY A 65 -1.91 11.58 -5.04
N ARG A 66 -3.14 12.10 -5.03
CA ARG A 66 -4.21 11.64 -4.13
C ARG A 66 -4.56 10.16 -4.35
N ILE A 67 -4.61 9.70 -5.59
CA ILE A 67 -4.82 8.27 -5.91
C ILE A 67 -3.70 7.43 -5.31
N LEU A 68 -2.43 7.85 -5.48
CA LEU A 68 -1.29 7.13 -4.93
C LEU A 68 -1.36 6.99 -3.41
N VAL A 69 -1.67 8.07 -2.69
CA VAL A 69 -1.83 8.00 -1.22
C VAL A 69 -3.02 7.16 -0.81
N LYS A 70 -4.14 7.24 -1.55
CA LYS A 70 -5.33 6.43 -1.24
C LYS A 70 -5.06 4.94 -1.41
N GLN A 71 -4.34 4.54 -2.45
CA GLN A 71 -4.12 3.12 -2.76
C GLN A 71 -2.90 2.53 -2.03
N PHE A 72 -1.81 3.28 -1.95
CA PHE A 72 -0.51 2.77 -1.46
C PHE A 72 -0.03 3.47 -0.18
N GLY A 73 -0.84 4.37 0.39
CA GLY A 73 -0.44 5.15 1.56
C GLY A 73 0.71 6.10 1.25
N GLY A 74 1.40 6.54 2.30
CA GLY A 74 2.58 7.39 2.19
C GLY A 74 2.26 8.88 2.30
N THR A 75 3.20 9.70 1.83
CA THR A 75 3.12 11.16 2.00
C THR A 75 3.28 11.90 0.68
N ILE A 76 2.58 13.02 0.56
CA ILE A 76 2.75 13.98 -0.53
C ILE A 76 3.26 15.30 0.05
N LYS A 77 4.23 15.89 -0.62
CA LYS A 77 4.62 17.29 -0.41
C LYS A 77 4.40 18.07 -1.69
N GLU A 78 3.69 19.19 -1.59
CA GLU A 78 3.49 20.12 -2.71
C GLU A 78 4.35 21.38 -2.52
N THR A 79 4.87 21.92 -3.61
CA THR A 79 5.54 23.22 -3.64
C THR A 79 5.15 23.93 -4.92
N ASN A 80 4.73 25.19 -4.80
CA ASN A 80 4.46 26.04 -5.96
C ASN A 80 5.57 27.07 -6.08
N THR A 81 6.13 27.20 -7.27
CA THR A 81 7.15 28.21 -7.57
C THR A 81 6.71 29.08 -8.74
N THR A 82 6.98 30.37 -8.65
CA THR A 82 6.75 31.31 -9.74
C THR A 82 7.88 31.21 -10.74
N VAL A 83 7.52 30.98 -12.00
CA VAL A 83 8.49 30.84 -13.11
C VAL A 83 8.56 32.13 -13.93
N GLY A 84 7.52 32.96 -13.90
CA GLY A 84 7.51 34.26 -14.54
C GLY A 84 6.12 34.89 -14.55
N MET A 85 5.98 35.94 -15.33
CA MET A 85 4.70 36.62 -15.59
C MET A 85 4.48 36.70 -17.09
N LYS A 86 3.23 36.52 -17.52
CA LYS A 86 2.80 36.71 -18.90
C LYS A 86 1.42 37.37 -18.89
N ASP A 87 1.28 38.47 -19.62
CA ASP A 87 0.02 39.22 -19.74
C ASP A 87 -0.58 39.61 -18.37
N GLY A 88 0.28 39.94 -17.39
CA GLY A 88 -0.12 40.27 -16.02
C GLY A 88 -0.52 39.05 -15.16
N ILE A 89 -0.52 37.85 -15.71
CA ILE A 89 -0.83 36.60 -15.01
C ILE A 89 0.47 35.91 -14.59
N GLU A 90 0.53 35.51 -13.33
CA GLU A 90 1.66 34.77 -12.79
C GLU A 90 1.68 33.33 -13.32
N ILE A 91 2.77 32.96 -13.99
CA ILE A 91 3.00 31.59 -14.44
C ILE A 91 3.72 30.85 -13.31
N THR A 92 3.00 29.94 -12.67
CA THR A 92 3.53 29.09 -11.60
C THR A 92 3.76 27.65 -12.06
N ARG A 93 4.72 26.97 -11.43
CA ARG A 93 5.00 25.54 -11.56
C ARG A 93 4.63 24.86 -10.25
N LEU A 94 3.87 23.76 -10.35
CA LEU A 94 3.61 22.86 -9.23
C LEU A 94 4.63 21.73 -9.24
N THR A 95 5.31 21.55 -8.12
CA THR A 95 6.10 20.35 -7.81
C THR A 95 5.35 19.52 -6.79
N VAL A 96 5.10 18.25 -7.10
CA VAL A 96 4.51 17.29 -6.17
C VAL A 96 5.55 16.21 -5.91
N SER A 97 5.78 15.84 -4.65
CA SER A 97 6.68 14.77 -4.26
C SER A 97 5.92 13.72 -3.48
N TYR A 98 5.74 12.54 -4.07
CA TYR A 98 5.15 11.38 -3.43
C TYR A 98 6.23 10.46 -2.88
N ARG A 99 5.98 9.89 -1.70
CA ARG A 99 6.84 8.90 -1.02
C ARG A 99 6.01 7.69 -0.63
N LYS A 100 6.19 6.57 -1.33
CA LYS A 100 5.59 5.27 -1.00
C LYS A 100 6.22 4.71 0.28
N PRO A 101 5.44 4.16 1.23
CA PRO A 101 5.98 3.40 2.35
C PRO A 101 6.57 2.06 1.89
N ALA A 102 7.39 1.44 2.74
CA ALA A 102 8.03 0.14 2.48
C ALA A 102 7.13 -1.06 2.84
N TYR A 103 5.83 -0.83 2.96
CA TYR A 103 4.84 -1.80 3.39
C TYR A 103 3.51 -1.50 2.73
N ASP A 104 2.70 -2.53 2.56
CA ASP A 104 1.44 -2.51 1.84
C ASP A 104 0.27 -3.02 2.72
N ILE A 105 -0.96 -2.75 2.31
CA ILE A 105 -2.15 -3.27 3.00
C ILE A 105 -2.08 -4.81 3.01
N GLY A 106 -2.35 -5.40 4.17
CA GLY A 106 -2.26 -6.84 4.39
C GLY A 106 -0.91 -7.31 4.96
N ASP A 107 0.14 -6.48 4.91
CA ASP A 107 1.43 -6.83 5.51
C ASP A 107 1.31 -7.03 7.02
N VAL A 108 1.99 -8.07 7.53
CA VAL A 108 2.13 -8.32 8.96
C VAL A 108 3.42 -7.71 9.47
N MET A 109 3.32 -6.98 10.58
CA MET A 109 4.44 -6.33 11.24
C MET A 109 4.45 -6.57 12.75
N LYS A 110 5.61 -6.40 13.36
CA LYS A 110 5.79 -6.30 14.81
C LYS A 110 6.01 -4.83 15.17
N LEU A 111 5.17 -4.31 16.05
CA LEU A 111 5.26 -2.95 16.60
C LEU A 111 4.89 -2.97 18.08
N LYS A 112 5.73 -2.36 18.93
CA LYS A 112 5.52 -2.31 20.40
C LYS A 112 5.23 -3.70 21.01
N ASN A 113 5.98 -4.72 20.58
CA ASN A 113 5.87 -6.12 21.01
C ASN A 113 4.54 -6.82 20.66
N HIS A 114 3.81 -6.32 19.67
CA HIS A 114 2.56 -6.90 19.19
C HIS A 114 2.60 -7.11 17.68
N TYR A 115 1.90 -8.13 17.21
CA TYR A 115 1.68 -8.39 15.79
C TYR A 115 0.45 -7.66 15.29
N TRP A 116 0.65 -6.91 14.22
CA TRP A 116 -0.35 -6.10 13.56
C TRP A 116 -0.35 -6.39 12.07
N MET A 117 -1.52 -6.32 11.45
CA MET A 117 -1.68 -6.26 10.00
C MET A 117 -2.01 -4.83 9.59
N ILE A 118 -1.48 -4.37 8.46
CA ILE A 118 -1.92 -3.10 7.85
C ILE A 118 -3.31 -3.28 7.27
N ASP A 119 -4.28 -2.54 7.78
CA ASP A 119 -5.68 -2.69 7.40
C ASP A 119 -6.10 -1.67 6.33
N SER A 120 -5.70 -0.40 6.50
CA SER A 120 -6.01 0.68 5.56
C SER A 120 -5.11 1.88 5.77
N TRP A 121 -5.18 2.85 4.86
CA TRP A 121 -4.43 4.10 4.96
C TRP A 121 -5.30 5.23 5.53
N GLN A 122 -4.70 6.02 6.41
CA GLN A 122 -5.23 7.32 6.83
C GLN A 122 -4.18 8.41 6.56
N LYS A 123 -4.54 9.68 6.83
CA LYS A 123 -3.71 10.84 6.50
C LYS A 123 -2.28 10.76 7.07
N ASP A 124 -2.16 10.39 8.34
CA ASP A 124 -0.90 10.49 9.09
C ASP A 124 -0.25 9.12 9.35
N GLY A 125 -0.69 8.05 8.67
CA GLY A 125 -0.13 6.71 8.78
C GLY A 125 -1.14 5.61 8.44
N PRO A 126 -0.85 4.34 8.76
CA PRO A 126 -1.81 3.26 8.60
C PRO A 126 -2.79 3.13 9.77
N ILE A 127 -3.96 2.56 9.50
CA ILE A 127 -4.76 1.88 10.50
C ILE A 127 -4.24 0.45 10.59
N LEU A 128 -3.87 0.05 11.80
CA LEU A 128 -3.38 -1.27 12.14
C LEU A 128 -4.50 -2.09 12.76
N ARG A 129 -4.51 -3.38 12.42
CA ARG A 129 -5.42 -4.38 12.98
C ARG A 129 -4.63 -5.44 13.72
N ARG A 130 -5.04 -5.78 14.92
CA ARG A 130 -4.32 -6.78 15.71
C ARG A 130 -4.55 -8.19 15.17
N MET A 131 -3.51 -9.02 15.25
CA MET A 131 -3.57 -10.41 14.79
C MET A 131 -4.34 -11.32 15.74
N LYS A 132 -4.22 -11.10 17.06
CA LYS A 132 -4.75 -12.03 18.07
C LYS A 132 -6.25 -11.91 18.31
N PHE A 133 -6.81 -10.70 18.22
CA PHE A 133 -8.21 -10.40 18.48
C PHE A 133 -8.58 -9.10 17.75
N PHE A 134 -9.88 -8.82 17.60
CA PHE A 134 -10.32 -7.60 16.93
C PHE A 134 -9.98 -6.36 17.76
N GLU A 135 -8.94 -5.66 17.32
CA GLU A 135 -8.52 -4.35 17.82
C GLU A 135 -7.98 -3.56 16.64
N ARG A 136 -8.47 -2.34 16.45
CA ARG A 136 -7.97 -1.41 15.43
C ARG A 136 -7.37 -0.18 16.09
N THR A 137 -6.22 0.24 15.62
CA THR A 137 -5.55 1.44 16.12
C THR A 137 -4.82 2.18 15.01
N GLY A 138 -4.81 3.51 15.06
CA GLY A 138 -3.99 4.31 14.16
C GLY A 138 -2.54 4.31 14.61
N ALA A 139 -1.61 4.17 13.67
CA ALA A 139 -0.19 4.44 13.89
C ALA A 139 0.23 5.66 13.09
N SER A 140 1.04 6.53 13.68
CA SER A 140 1.64 7.62 12.91
C SER A 140 2.76 7.09 12.00
N TRP A 141 3.10 7.82 10.93
CA TRP A 141 4.30 7.52 10.15
C TRP A 141 5.56 7.45 11.02
N ARG A 142 5.59 8.20 12.13
CA ARG A 142 6.67 8.19 13.12
C ARG A 142 6.65 6.96 14.03
N ASP A 143 5.49 6.38 14.34
CA ASP A 143 5.44 5.10 15.06
C ASP A 143 5.95 3.96 14.17
N MET A 144 5.58 4.02 12.89
CA MET A 144 5.91 3.03 11.87
C MET A 144 7.41 2.89 11.59
N GLU A 145 8.19 3.90 11.95
CA GLU A 145 9.64 3.91 12.01
C GLU A 145 10.26 2.75 12.82
N LYS A 146 9.54 2.31 13.86
CA LYS A 146 9.94 1.21 14.74
C LYS A 146 9.29 -0.12 14.36
N ALA A 147 8.44 -0.12 13.34
CA ALA A 147 7.77 -1.33 12.88
C ALA A 147 8.76 -2.20 12.10
N ARG A 148 8.69 -3.51 12.33
CA ARG A 148 9.43 -4.51 11.57
C ARG A 148 8.45 -5.37 10.81
N ILE A 149 8.56 -5.44 9.49
CA ILE A 149 7.78 -6.39 8.68
C ILE A 149 8.19 -7.81 9.06
N ILE A 150 7.18 -8.65 9.28
CA ILE A 150 7.31 -10.05 9.68
C ILE A 150 6.94 -10.95 8.51
N CYS A 151 5.84 -10.64 7.82
CA CYS A 151 5.40 -11.37 6.65
C CYS A 151 4.71 -10.38 5.68
N PRO A 152 5.34 -10.07 4.54
CA PRO A 152 4.69 -9.32 3.46
C PRO A 152 3.44 -10.03 2.95
N VAL A 153 2.45 -9.29 2.47
CA VAL A 153 1.22 -9.84 1.89
C VAL A 153 1.50 -10.79 0.71
N ALA A 154 2.57 -10.52 -0.05
CA ALA A 154 3.01 -11.35 -1.16
C ALA A 154 3.56 -12.73 -0.75
N GLU A 155 3.96 -12.89 0.52
CA GLU A 155 4.45 -14.16 1.10
C GLU A 155 3.35 -14.91 1.85
N GLN A 156 2.12 -14.38 1.85
CA GLN A 156 0.97 -15.06 2.46
C GLN A 156 0.35 -16.03 1.46
N HIS A 157 -0.17 -17.14 1.98
CA HIS A 157 -0.72 -18.21 1.16
C HIS A 157 -2.22 -18.34 1.39
N THR A 158 -2.99 -18.45 0.31
CA THR A 158 -4.39 -18.90 0.41
C THR A 158 -4.43 -20.41 0.28
N VAL A 159 -4.94 -21.08 1.29
CA VAL A 159 -5.01 -22.54 1.40
C VAL A 159 -6.46 -23.00 1.53
N ASP A 160 -6.75 -24.20 1.07
CA ASP A 160 -8.04 -24.85 1.28
C ASP A 160 -8.13 -25.40 2.70
N ILE A 161 -9.30 -25.25 3.31
CA ILE A 161 -9.60 -25.79 4.63
C ILE A 161 -10.07 -27.23 4.46
N LEU A 162 -9.33 -28.18 5.02
CA LEU A 162 -9.63 -29.60 4.95
C LEU A 162 -10.64 -30.00 6.02
N ASN A 163 -10.49 -29.43 7.21
CA ASN A 163 -11.36 -29.65 8.35
C ASN A 163 -11.38 -28.39 9.21
N ARG A 164 -12.48 -28.17 9.94
CA ARG A 164 -12.69 -27.01 10.81
C ARG A 164 -13.47 -27.43 12.04
N ASP A 165 -12.99 -27.04 13.21
CA ASP A 165 -13.74 -27.10 14.46
C ASP A 165 -14.13 -25.69 14.95
N SER A 166 -14.48 -25.54 16.23
CA SER A 166 -14.90 -24.26 16.80
C SER A 166 -13.76 -23.26 17.05
N SER A 167 -12.50 -23.67 16.93
CA SER A 167 -11.31 -22.88 17.33
C SER A 167 -10.11 -23.02 16.39
N ALA A 168 -10.08 -24.06 15.56
CA ALA A 168 -8.98 -24.35 14.66
C ALA A 168 -9.45 -24.87 13.29
N ALA A 169 -8.58 -24.73 12.30
CA ALA A 169 -8.71 -25.31 10.97
C ALA A 169 -7.48 -26.16 10.66
N GLU A 170 -7.71 -27.30 10.00
CA GLU A 170 -6.66 -28.12 9.42
C GLU A 170 -6.49 -27.72 7.95
N VAL A 171 -5.26 -27.39 7.57
CA VAL A 171 -4.89 -26.93 6.24
C VAL A 171 -3.64 -27.67 5.77
N MET A 172 -3.38 -27.62 4.47
CA MET A 172 -2.15 -28.14 3.89
C MET A 172 -1.06 -27.07 3.92
N ASP A 173 0.11 -27.41 4.45
CA ASP A 173 1.31 -26.56 4.40
C ASP A 173 1.66 -26.29 2.93
N PRO A 174 1.75 -25.02 2.48
CA PRO A 174 2.00 -24.69 1.09
C PRO A 174 3.43 -25.00 0.62
N ILE A 175 4.34 -25.33 1.53
CA ILE A 175 5.76 -25.59 1.25
C ILE A 175 6.01 -27.11 1.17
N ASP A 176 5.62 -27.86 2.20
CA ASP A 176 5.95 -29.30 2.31
C ASP A 176 4.73 -30.24 2.21
N TYR A 177 3.53 -29.69 2.01
CA TYR A 177 2.25 -30.39 1.83
C TYR A 177 1.84 -31.28 3.01
N ARG A 178 2.39 -31.06 4.20
CA ARG A 178 1.92 -31.73 5.42
C ARG A 178 0.65 -31.07 5.94
N MET A 179 -0.18 -31.84 6.64
CA MET A 179 -1.32 -31.24 7.35
C MET A 179 -0.81 -30.48 8.58
N VAL A 180 -1.27 -29.25 8.71
CA VAL A 180 -0.98 -28.37 9.85
C VAL A 180 -2.28 -27.81 10.40
N THR A 181 -2.34 -27.64 11.72
CA THR A 181 -3.48 -27.05 12.41
C THR A 181 -3.18 -25.59 12.72
N VAL A 182 -4.06 -24.69 12.31
CA VAL A 182 -3.98 -23.25 12.61
C VAL A 182 -5.18 -22.83 13.43
N GLY A 183 -4.97 -21.92 14.39
CA GLY A 183 -6.09 -21.32 15.14
C GLY A 183 -6.92 -20.41 14.21
N LEU A 184 -8.24 -20.45 14.34
CA LEU A 184 -9.13 -19.61 13.54
C LEU A 184 -8.88 -18.12 13.85
N PRO A 185 -8.91 -17.24 12.84
CA PRO A 185 -8.89 -15.82 13.09
C PRO A 185 -10.21 -15.42 13.75
N TYR A 186 -10.21 -14.31 14.49
CA TYR A 186 -11.39 -13.86 15.24
C TYR A 186 -12.58 -13.44 14.35
N ASP A 187 -12.35 -13.24 13.05
CA ASP A 187 -13.34 -12.90 12.04
C ASP A 187 -13.67 -14.08 11.10
N ASP A 188 -13.31 -15.31 11.51
CA ASP A 188 -13.76 -16.52 10.81
C ASP A 188 -15.29 -16.61 10.79
N ASP A 189 -15.86 -16.89 9.63
CA ASP A 189 -17.30 -16.95 9.40
C ASP A 189 -17.89 -18.37 9.55
N GLY A 190 -17.03 -19.37 9.78
CA GLY A 190 -17.36 -20.78 9.84
C GLY A 190 -17.80 -21.41 8.50
N LYS A 191 -17.84 -20.65 7.40
CA LYS A 191 -18.43 -21.07 6.11
C LYS A 191 -17.45 -21.05 4.95
N THR A 192 -16.49 -20.13 4.97
CA THR A 192 -15.41 -20.03 3.98
C THR A 192 -14.69 -21.36 3.85
N THR A 193 -14.42 -21.79 2.62
CA THR A 193 -13.67 -23.02 2.32
C THR A 193 -12.16 -22.78 2.16
N LYS A 194 -11.75 -21.51 2.16
CA LYS A 194 -10.37 -21.07 2.00
C LYS A 194 -10.00 -20.10 3.11
N MET A 195 -8.74 -20.12 3.48
CA MET A 195 -8.17 -19.24 4.49
C MET A 195 -6.83 -18.72 4.03
N ARG A 196 -6.50 -17.49 4.41
CA ARG A 196 -5.15 -16.96 4.22
C ARG A 196 -4.31 -17.30 5.45
N ILE A 197 -3.11 -17.80 5.24
CA ILE A 197 -2.14 -18.11 6.29
C ILE A 197 -0.83 -17.39 6.03
N ALA A 198 -0.10 -17.09 7.11
CA ALA A 198 1.22 -16.46 7.07
C ALA A 198 2.17 -17.15 8.05
N LEU A 199 3.45 -17.19 7.73
CA LEU A 199 4.48 -17.69 8.62
C LEU A 199 4.91 -16.58 9.59
N ILE A 200 4.66 -16.75 10.88
CA ILE A 200 5.00 -15.78 11.94
C ILE A 200 5.76 -16.53 13.03
N GLU A 201 7.03 -16.16 13.26
CA GLU A 201 7.91 -16.85 14.23
C GLU A 201 7.89 -18.37 14.03
N ASP A 202 8.11 -18.81 12.79
CA ASP A 202 8.17 -20.22 12.37
C ASP A 202 6.87 -21.02 12.57
N ASN A 203 5.74 -20.34 12.81
CA ASN A 203 4.43 -20.97 12.94
C ASN A 203 3.47 -20.44 11.88
N TRP A 204 2.69 -21.33 11.28
CA TRP A 204 1.57 -20.93 10.43
C TRP A 204 0.47 -20.32 11.29
N VAL A 205 0.07 -19.11 10.91
CA VAL A 205 -0.99 -18.35 11.58
C VAL A 205 -2.05 -17.99 10.55
N ALA A 206 -3.31 -18.24 10.91
CA ALA A 206 -4.43 -17.78 10.10
C ALA A 206 -4.55 -16.26 10.13
N MET A 207 -4.77 -15.68 8.96
CA MET A 207 -4.83 -14.24 8.75
C MET A 207 -6.28 -13.76 8.83
N PRO A 208 -6.56 -12.70 9.61
CA PRO A 208 -7.84 -12.01 9.52
C PRO A 208 -8.10 -11.46 8.10
N GLY A 209 -9.37 -11.22 7.78
CA GLY A 209 -9.78 -10.59 6.53
C GLY A 209 -9.12 -9.20 6.35
N ILE A 210 -8.76 -8.89 5.10
CA ILE A 210 -8.30 -7.53 4.76
C ILE A 210 -9.53 -6.70 4.46
N SER A 211 -9.63 -5.51 5.06
CA SER A 211 -10.68 -4.55 4.71
C SER A 211 -10.35 -3.82 3.41
N VAL A 212 -10.03 -4.55 2.35
CA VAL A 212 -10.18 -3.95 1.02
C VAL A 212 -11.67 -4.06 0.76
N GLU A 213 -12.35 -2.90 0.74
CA GLU A 213 -13.74 -2.80 0.31
C GLU A 213 -13.98 -3.80 -0.82
N ASP A 214 -15.00 -4.65 -0.65
CA ASP A 214 -15.60 -5.47 -1.71
C ASP A 214 -15.84 -4.57 -2.92
N SER A 215 -14.83 -4.45 -3.77
CA SER A 215 -14.86 -3.64 -4.98
C SER A 215 -15.57 -4.51 -6.00
N LYS A 216 -16.89 -4.52 -5.89
CA LYS A 216 -17.79 -4.92 -6.98
C LYS A 216 -17.49 -4.14 -8.25
#